data_AF-A0A1H7QWE6-F1
#
_entry.id   AF-A0A1H7QWE6-F1
#
_cell.length_a   1.000
_cell.length_b   1.000
_cell.length_c   1.000
_cell.angle_alpha   90.00
_cell.angle_beta   90.00
_cell.angle_gamma   90.00
#
_symmetry.space_group_name_H-M   'P 1'
#
loop_
_entity.id
_entity.type
_entity.pdbx_description
1 polymer ?
#
loop_
_entity_poly.entity_id
_entity_poly.type
_entity_poly.pdbx_seq_one_letter_code
_entity_poly.pdbx_strand_id
1 'polypeptide(L)'
;MNVAGLATVGFSHRERLHHWWLRRLAASVEQPLPQRQLFLIPTRFGLGWAVLVVVLLLFGINYQNNLAYGLAFWLFSVGVVVVLRGWLNLLGVTPGLRLPREAFAGSEARLGVVLKARSDRTALELRCDGARGRVDIVDGLGETELALPTPRRGIQALPLLRVETRWPLGLVRVVAWVRHDAELLVWPHPVEEDEPVAHHAGAGLEAVDFAGLRRFQPGDSPGRVAWKQWSRTGVLTTKVFSVPPRQQLWLDYEACRGDPERRLSVLCARVLAHHQAGDRYGLRLPGLTLAQGEGEAQRRRALDALARFPASRSEGQA
;
A
#
# COMPACT_ATOMS: atom_id res chain seq x y z
N MET A 1 -40.04 12.78 -4.15
CA MET A 1 -39.06 11.74 -4.51
C MET A 1 -37.64 12.31 -4.38
N ASN A 2 -36.95 11.96 -3.28
CA ASN A 2 -35.62 11.30 -3.21
C ASN A 2 -34.67 11.39 -4.43
N VAL A 3 -33.33 11.57 -4.37
CA VAL A 3 -32.25 11.70 -3.35
C VAL A 3 -31.03 12.34 -4.05
N ALA A 4 -30.09 12.88 -3.24
CA ALA A 4 -28.62 13.00 -3.43
C ALA A 4 -28.15 14.45 -3.71
N GLY A 5 -27.73 15.25 -2.74
CA GLY A 5 -27.01 14.91 -1.50
C GLY A 5 -25.49 15.00 -1.71
N LEU A 6 -25.01 16.18 -2.12
CA LEU A 6 -23.60 16.52 -2.18
C LEU A 6 -23.05 16.61 -0.75
N ALA A 7 -22.47 15.52 -0.25
CA ALA A 7 -21.68 15.53 0.98
C ALA A 7 -20.27 16.06 0.66
N THR A 8 -20.13 17.38 0.59
CA THR A 8 -18.82 18.03 0.76
C THR A 8 -18.40 17.82 2.21
N VAL A 9 -17.46 16.88 2.45
CA VAL A 9 -16.79 16.73 3.74
C VAL A 9 -15.90 17.96 3.95
N GLY A 10 -16.51 19.04 4.45
CA GLY A 10 -15.80 20.22 4.90
C GLY A 10 -15.10 19.90 6.21
N PHE A 11 -13.81 19.53 6.15
CA PHE A 11 -12.98 19.41 7.35
C PHE A 11 -13.01 20.73 8.12
N SER A 12 -13.48 20.67 9.37
CA SER A 12 -13.62 21.80 10.27
C SER A 12 -12.26 22.49 10.47
N HIS A 13 -12.23 23.83 10.59
CA HIS A 13 -11.00 24.58 10.90
C HIS A 13 -10.26 24.03 12.15
N ARG A 14 -10.99 23.40 13.09
CA ARG A 14 -10.42 22.70 14.26
C ARG A 14 -9.61 21.45 13.88
N GLU A 15 -10.04 20.70 12.88
CA GLU A 15 -9.35 19.50 12.42
C GLU A 15 -8.03 19.86 11.71
N ARG A 16 -8.01 20.96 10.94
CA ARG A 16 -6.78 21.46 10.30
C ARG A 16 -5.74 21.95 11.31
N LEU A 17 -6.16 22.69 12.33
CA LEU A 17 -5.29 23.12 13.42
C LEU A 17 -4.78 21.95 14.24
N HIS A 18 -5.64 20.96 14.52
CA HIS A 18 -5.26 19.73 15.20
C HIS A 18 -4.27 18.91 14.36
N HIS A 19 -4.49 18.77 13.05
CA HIS A 19 -3.56 18.10 12.14
C HIS A 19 -2.19 18.79 12.10
N TRP A 20 -2.17 20.13 12.08
CA TRP A 20 -0.94 20.91 12.09
C TRP A 20 -0.17 20.79 13.42
N TRP A 21 -0.87 20.89 14.55
CA TRP A 21 -0.27 20.70 15.89
C TRP A 21 0.25 19.27 16.10
N LEU A 22 -0.53 18.28 15.69
CA LEU A 22 -0.13 16.87 15.76
C LEU A 22 1.08 16.57 14.87
N ARG A 23 1.18 17.19 13.69
CA ARG A 23 2.37 17.06 12.83
C ARG A 23 3.66 17.59 13.47
N ARG A 24 3.57 18.59 14.36
CA ARG A 24 4.72 19.13 15.09
C ARG A 24 5.10 18.28 16.31
N LEU A 25 4.14 17.56 16.88
CA LEU A 25 4.32 16.70 18.05
C LEU A 25 4.58 15.23 17.69
N ALA A 26 4.41 14.84 16.43
CA ALA A 26 4.57 13.47 15.98
C ALA A 26 6.04 13.02 15.92
N ALA A 27 6.28 11.76 16.28
CA ALA A 27 7.57 11.11 16.11
C ALA A 27 7.83 10.85 14.63
N SER A 28 9.08 10.94 14.20
CA SER A 28 9.46 10.39 12.90
C SER A 28 9.38 8.86 12.93
N VAL A 29 8.99 8.26 11.81
CA VAL A 29 9.18 6.83 11.58
C VAL A 29 10.65 6.44 11.78
N GLU A 30 10.88 5.20 12.23
CA GLU A 30 12.19 4.61 12.54
C GLU A 30 12.92 5.21 13.75
N GLN A 31 12.32 6.18 14.45
CA GLN A 31 12.86 6.69 15.71
C GLN A 31 12.11 6.12 16.92
N PRO A 32 12.82 5.84 18.03
CA PRO A 32 12.16 5.40 19.26
C PRO A 32 11.26 6.52 19.79
N LEU A 33 10.02 6.17 20.17
CA LEU A 33 9.06 7.12 20.71
C LEU A 33 9.61 7.79 21.99
N PRO A 34 9.84 9.12 21.97
CA PRO A 34 10.37 9.84 23.13
C PRO A 34 9.27 10.17 24.13
N GLN A 35 9.64 10.33 25.40
CA GLN A 35 8.71 10.65 26.50
C GLN A 35 7.80 11.85 26.21
N ARG A 36 8.34 12.92 25.60
CA ARG A 36 7.61 14.17 25.32
C ARG A 36 6.47 14.05 24.30
N GLN A 37 6.35 12.91 23.62
CA GLN A 37 5.34 12.67 22.58
C GLN A 37 4.31 11.61 23.02
N LEU A 38 4.38 11.18 24.28
CA LEU A 38 3.44 10.26 24.89
C LEU A 38 2.38 11.06 25.65
N PHE A 39 1.13 10.92 25.22
CA PHE A 39 -0.01 11.60 25.82
C PHE A 39 -0.82 10.62 26.66
N LEU A 40 -1.01 10.96 27.93
CA LEU A 40 -1.84 10.18 28.84
C LEU A 40 -3.23 10.78 28.88
N ILE A 41 -4.21 10.02 28.42
CA ILE A 41 -5.61 10.44 28.34
C ILE A 41 -6.42 9.58 29.32
N PRO A 42 -7.07 10.15 30.35
CA PRO A 42 -7.88 9.37 31.27
C PRO A 42 -9.08 8.76 30.53
N THR A 43 -9.35 7.47 30.78
CA THR A 43 -10.54 6.83 30.22
C THR A 43 -11.75 7.08 31.11
N ARG A 44 -12.97 6.83 30.60
CA ARG A 44 -14.18 6.90 31.43
C ARG A 44 -14.11 5.96 32.63
N PHE A 45 -13.52 4.78 32.44
CA PHE A 45 -13.28 3.82 33.51
C PHE A 45 -12.26 4.36 34.53
N GLY A 46 -11.16 4.96 34.07
CA GLY A 46 -10.17 5.59 34.95
C GLY A 46 -10.73 6.76 35.77
N LEU A 47 -11.62 7.56 35.18
CA LEU A 47 -12.34 8.61 35.91
C LEU A 47 -13.25 8.02 36.99
N GLY A 48 -14.02 6.97 36.66
CA GLY A 48 -14.83 6.25 37.64
C GLY A 48 -14.01 5.65 38.78
N TRP A 49 -12.85 5.06 38.47
CA TRP A 49 -11.89 4.55 39.46
C TRP A 49 -11.38 5.67 40.38
N ALA A 50 -10.98 6.81 39.82
CA ALA A 50 -10.52 7.95 40.62
C ALA A 50 -11.62 8.48 41.55
N VAL A 51 -12.86 8.58 41.05
CA VAL A 51 -14.03 8.95 41.87
C VAL A 51 -14.25 7.93 42.99
N LEU A 52 -14.18 6.64 42.71
CA LEU A 52 -14.33 5.58 43.72
C LEU A 52 -13.28 5.72 44.83
N VAL A 53 -12.00 5.95 44.47
CA VAL A 53 -10.93 6.16 45.45
C VAL A 53 -11.23 7.38 46.34
N VAL A 54 -11.69 8.49 45.75
CA VAL A 54 -12.07 9.70 46.51
C VAL A 54 -13.26 9.43 47.43
N VAL A 55 -14.29 8.72 46.96
CA VAL A 55 -15.46 8.37 47.77
C VAL A 55 -15.07 7.47 48.95
N LEU A 56 -14.23 6.46 48.73
CA LEU A 56 -13.72 5.60 49.80
C LEU A 56 -12.89 6.38 50.83
N LEU A 57 -12.08 7.34 50.37
CA LEU A 57 -11.31 8.21 51.24
C LEU A 57 -12.24 9.08 52.11
N LEU A 58 -13.25 9.72 51.51
CA LEU A 58 -14.24 10.52 52.23
C LEU A 58 -15.04 9.67 53.22
N PHE A 59 -15.40 8.45 52.84
CA PHE A 59 -16.07 7.49 53.73
C PHE A 59 -15.18 7.12 54.93
N GLY A 60 -13.89 6.83 54.69
CA GLY A 60 -12.91 6.60 55.75
C GLY A 60 -12.80 7.78 56.72
N ILE A 61 -12.79 9.01 56.19
CA ILE A 61 -12.77 10.26 56.99
C ILE A 61 -14.04 10.44 57.80
N ASN A 62 -15.21 10.27 57.18
CA ASN A 62 -16.48 10.53 57.81
C ASN A 62 -16.81 9.51 58.92
N TYR A 63 -16.49 8.24 58.70
CA TYR A 63 -16.84 7.14 59.60
C TYR A 63 -15.66 6.61 60.42
N GLN A 64 -14.49 7.25 60.35
CA GLN A 64 -13.25 6.79 61.01
C GLN A 64 -12.93 5.31 60.71
N ASN A 65 -13.24 4.87 59.49
CA ASN A 65 -13.12 3.47 59.10
C ASN A 65 -11.72 3.17 58.52
N ASN A 66 -10.88 2.52 59.31
CA ASN A 66 -9.50 2.16 58.91
C ASN A 66 -9.44 1.21 57.69
N LEU A 67 -10.43 0.32 57.51
CA LEU A 67 -10.47 -0.57 56.34
C LEU A 67 -10.73 0.20 55.05
N ALA A 68 -11.57 1.24 55.11
CA ALA A 68 -11.85 2.10 53.96
C ALA A 68 -10.59 2.85 53.51
N TYR A 69 -9.77 3.34 54.44
CA TYR A 69 -8.45 3.92 54.12
C TYR A 69 -7.53 2.90 53.46
N GLY A 70 -7.42 1.69 54.04
CA GLY A 70 -6.59 0.62 53.49
C GLY A 70 -6.96 0.31 52.04
N LEU A 71 -8.26 0.17 51.75
CA LEU A 71 -8.74 -0.08 50.39
C LEU A 71 -8.49 1.10 49.45
N ALA A 72 -8.74 2.34 49.89
CA ALA A 72 -8.52 3.54 49.07
C ALA A 72 -7.05 3.69 48.66
N PHE A 73 -6.12 3.56 49.61
CA PHE A 73 -4.67 3.65 49.33
C PHE A 73 -4.17 2.48 48.51
N TRP A 74 -4.71 1.28 48.69
CA TRP A 74 -4.37 0.12 47.86
C TRP A 74 -4.81 0.33 46.39
N LEU A 75 -6.06 0.76 46.16
CA LEU A 75 -6.57 1.07 44.82
C LEU A 75 -5.84 2.24 44.17
N PHE A 76 -5.47 3.26 44.94
CA PHE A 76 -4.63 4.36 44.46
C PHE A 76 -3.26 3.85 44.01
N SER A 77 -2.60 3.03 44.83
CA SER A 77 -1.29 2.45 44.54
C SER A 77 -1.33 1.59 43.26
N VAL A 78 -2.36 0.74 43.12
CA VAL A 78 -2.60 -0.02 41.89
C VAL A 78 -2.77 0.93 40.70
N GLY A 79 -3.54 2.01 40.86
CA GLY A 79 -3.74 3.02 39.82
C GLY A 79 -2.43 3.65 39.33
N VAL A 80 -1.55 4.04 40.25
CA VAL A 80 -0.23 4.59 39.93
C VAL A 80 0.62 3.57 39.15
N VAL A 81 0.66 2.32 39.60
CA VAL A 81 1.41 1.25 38.92
C VAL A 81 0.87 1.00 37.51
N VAL A 82 -0.46 0.96 37.33
CA VAL A 82 -1.12 0.77 36.04
C VAL A 82 -0.78 1.90 35.08
N VAL A 83 -0.83 3.16 35.54
CA VAL A 83 -0.45 4.33 34.73
C VAL A 83 1.01 4.25 34.30
N LEU A 84 1.92 3.94 35.23
CA LEU A 84 3.34 3.80 34.94
C LEU A 84 3.61 2.66 33.94
N ARG A 85 2.95 1.50 34.13
CA ARG A 85 3.03 0.33 33.25
C ARG A 85 2.54 0.65 31.84
N GLY A 86 1.42 1.36 31.70
CA GLY A 86 0.90 1.79 30.41
C GLY A 86 1.83 2.79 29.71
N TRP A 87 2.41 3.73 30.45
CA TRP A 87 3.38 4.68 29.91
C TRP A 87 4.67 3.98 29.45
N LEU A 88 5.23 3.11 30.28
CA LEU A 88 6.40 2.31 29.94
C LEU A 88 6.14 1.42 28.72
N ASN A 89 4.93 0.87 28.57
CA ASN A 89 4.56 -0.02 27.45
C ASN A 89 4.75 0.64 26.07
N LEU A 90 4.57 1.95 25.96
CA LEU A 90 4.73 2.68 24.71
C LEU A 90 6.08 3.42 24.58
N LEU A 91 6.75 3.66 25.71
CA LEU A 91 8.03 4.36 25.76
C LEU A 91 9.13 3.58 25.02
N GLY A 92 9.80 4.24 24.08
CA GLY A 92 10.92 3.65 23.34
C GLY A 92 10.52 2.59 22.32
N VAL A 93 9.23 2.44 21.99
CA VAL A 93 8.79 1.66 20.84
C VAL A 93 9.19 2.41 19.57
N THR A 94 9.79 1.72 18.61
CA THR A 94 10.19 2.29 17.31
C THR A 94 9.20 1.84 16.24
N PRO A 95 8.38 2.74 15.69
CA PRO A 95 7.44 2.43 14.63
C PRO A 95 8.13 2.45 13.26
N GLY A 96 7.87 1.45 12.46
CA GLY A 96 8.29 1.29 11.07
C GLY A 96 7.10 1.07 10.15
N LEU A 97 7.23 1.49 8.89
CA LEU A 97 6.20 1.33 7.88
C LEU A 97 6.73 0.54 6.69
N ARG A 98 5.91 -0.37 6.18
CA ARG A 98 6.13 -1.13 4.96
C ARG A 98 4.99 -0.78 4.00
N LEU A 99 5.33 0.01 2.98
CA LEU A 99 4.39 0.38 1.93
C LEU A 99 3.92 -0.87 1.17
N PRO A 100 2.64 -0.92 0.75
CA PRO A 100 2.16 -1.98 -0.12
C PRO A 100 2.93 -1.97 -1.44
N ARG A 101 3.12 -3.15 -2.02
CA ARG A 101 3.76 -3.29 -3.34
C ARG A 101 2.85 -2.81 -4.46
N GLU A 102 1.55 -2.99 -4.30
CA GLU A 102 0.52 -2.67 -5.28
C GLU A 102 -0.69 -2.06 -4.56
N ALA A 103 -1.24 -0.99 -5.13
CA ALA A 103 -2.46 -0.37 -4.65
C ALA A 103 -3.24 0.13 -5.87
N PHE A 104 -4.51 -0.28 -5.99
CA PHE A 104 -5.38 0.13 -7.10
C PHE A 104 -6.49 1.06 -6.60
N ALA A 105 -6.92 1.98 -7.43
CA ALA A 105 -8.06 2.84 -7.12
C ALA A 105 -9.32 1.98 -6.90
N GLY A 106 -10.14 2.35 -5.92
CA GLY A 106 -11.35 1.61 -5.54
C GLY A 106 -11.11 0.34 -4.71
N SER A 107 -9.86 0.02 -4.38
CA SER A 107 -9.50 -1.13 -3.53
C SER A 107 -9.03 -0.70 -2.13
N GLU A 108 -8.61 -1.68 -1.32
CA GLU A 108 -7.95 -1.44 -0.03
C GLU A 108 -6.44 -1.73 -0.16
N ALA A 109 -5.63 -0.74 0.18
CA ALA A 109 -4.19 -0.88 0.25
C ALA A 109 -3.77 -1.40 1.64
N ARG A 110 -2.99 -2.48 1.68
CA ARG A 110 -2.49 -3.06 2.93
C ARG A 110 -1.18 -2.39 3.35
N LEU A 111 -1.27 -1.48 4.31
CA LEU A 111 -0.09 -0.84 4.90
C LEU A 111 0.47 -1.73 6.00
N GLY A 112 1.66 -2.29 5.79
CA GLY A 112 2.37 -3.02 6.83
C GLY A 112 2.93 -2.06 7.87
N VAL A 113 2.67 -2.34 9.14
CA VAL A 113 3.23 -1.61 10.28
C VAL A 113 4.08 -2.56 11.09
N VAL A 114 5.31 -2.16 11.34
CA VAL A 114 6.30 -2.93 12.10
C VAL A 114 6.65 -2.14 13.35
N LEU A 115 6.46 -2.71 14.53
CA LEU A 115 6.88 -2.10 15.78
C LEU A 115 8.08 -2.87 16.35
N LYS A 116 9.10 -2.15 16.78
CA LYS A 116 10.29 -2.70 17.41
C LYS A 116 10.43 -2.17 18.83
N ALA A 117 10.85 -3.03 19.75
CA ALA A 117 11.19 -2.61 21.11
C ALA A 117 12.28 -3.53 21.69
N ARG A 118 12.94 -3.11 22.78
CA ARG A 118 13.94 -3.94 23.49
C ARG A 118 13.32 -5.01 24.38
N SER A 119 12.03 -4.88 24.68
CA SER A 119 11.29 -5.75 25.59
C SER A 119 9.91 -5.99 25.04
N ASP A 120 9.29 -7.09 25.45
CA ASP A 120 7.94 -7.43 25.01
C ASP A 120 6.92 -6.37 25.42
N ARG A 121 6.05 -6.03 24.47
CA ARG A 121 4.97 -5.05 24.62
C ARG A 121 3.67 -5.72 24.23
N THR A 122 2.61 -5.49 24.96
CA THR A 122 1.31 -6.11 24.66
C THR A 122 0.20 -5.07 24.56
N ALA A 123 -0.86 -5.44 23.87
CA ALA A 123 -2.06 -4.64 23.64
C ALA A 123 -1.71 -3.25 23.10
N LEU A 124 -0.90 -3.23 22.05
CA LEU A 124 -0.70 -2.03 21.23
C LEU A 124 -1.79 -2.03 20.15
N GLU A 125 -2.57 -0.96 20.12
CA GLU A 125 -3.55 -0.67 19.08
C GLU A 125 -2.94 0.34 18.10
N LEU A 126 -3.14 0.07 16.82
CA LEU A 126 -2.78 0.96 15.73
C LEU A 126 -4.03 1.53 15.10
N ARG A 127 -3.98 2.81 14.75
CA ARG A 127 -5.07 3.50 14.06
C ARG A 127 -4.51 4.41 12.97
N CYS A 128 -5.06 4.31 11.77
CA CYS A 128 -4.68 5.13 10.64
C CYS A 128 -5.95 5.35 9.79
N ASP A 129 -6.44 6.59 9.71
CA ASP A 129 -7.61 6.99 8.91
C ASP A 129 -8.81 6.03 8.96
N GLY A 130 -9.24 5.68 10.18
CA GLY A 130 -10.36 4.76 10.41
C GLY A 130 -9.96 3.28 10.47
N ALA A 131 -8.88 2.88 9.80
CA ALA A 131 -8.31 1.54 9.90
C ALA A 131 -7.79 1.26 11.31
N ARG A 132 -7.91 0.00 11.76
CA ARG A 132 -7.50 -0.44 13.08
C ARG A 132 -6.72 -1.74 13.00
N GLY A 133 -5.66 -1.84 13.77
CA GLY A 133 -4.87 -3.04 13.94
C GLY A 133 -4.51 -3.24 15.40
N ARG A 134 -4.22 -4.47 15.79
CA ARG A 134 -3.66 -4.79 17.09
C ARG A 134 -2.38 -5.56 16.87
N VAL A 135 -1.37 -5.22 17.65
CA VAL A 135 -0.05 -5.85 17.58
C VAL A 135 0.51 -5.99 18.98
N ASP A 136 1.13 -7.13 19.21
CA ASP A 136 1.98 -7.36 20.37
C ASP A 136 3.41 -7.49 19.84
N ILE A 137 4.37 -6.98 20.60
CA ILE A 137 5.79 -7.11 20.31
C ILE A 137 6.30 -8.25 21.16
N VAL A 138 6.76 -9.31 20.52
CA VAL A 138 7.34 -10.50 21.15
C VAL A 138 8.73 -10.69 20.55
N ASP A 139 9.74 -10.94 21.39
CA ASP A 139 11.14 -11.07 20.96
C ASP A 139 11.64 -9.80 20.20
N GLY A 140 11.09 -8.65 20.58
CA GLY A 140 11.48 -7.34 20.07
C GLY A 140 10.89 -6.91 18.71
N LEU A 141 10.04 -7.74 18.09
CA LEU A 141 9.33 -7.40 16.85
C LEU A 141 7.83 -7.68 16.95
N GLY A 142 7.01 -6.79 16.39
CA GLY A 142 5.59 -7.03 16.15
C GLY A 142 5.20 -6.48 14.78
N GLU A 143 4.49 -7.25 13.98
CA GLU A 143 4.01 -6.83 12.66
C GLU A 143 2.49 -6.95 12.57
N THR A 144 1.86 -6.01 11.87
CA THR A 144 0.43 -6.08 11.53
C THR A 144 0.16 -5.26 10.27
N GLU A 145 -0.97 -5.50 9.63
CA GLU A 145 -1.37 -4.78 8.41
C GLU A 145 -2.62 -3.94 8.68
N LEU A 146 -2.63 -2.71 8.16
CA LEU A 146 -3.78 -1.82 8.17
C LEU A 146 -4.36 -1.73 6.77
N ALA A 147 -5.63 -2.06 6.61
CA ALA A 147 -6.35 -1.87 5.37
C ALA A 147 -6.78 -0.40 5.23
N LEU A 148 -6.15 0.32 4.30
CA LEU A 148 -6.44 1.72 4.01
C LEU A 148 -7.27 1.82 2.72
N PRO A 149 -8.37 2.60 2.70
CA PRO A 149 -9.13 2.81 1.47
C PRO A 149 -8.31 3.67 0.48
N THR A 150 -8.25 3.25 -0.79
CA THR A 150 -7.63 4.02 -1.88
C THR A 150 -8.67 4.46 -2.90
N PRO A 151 -9.46 5.51 -2.61
CA PRO A 151 -10.63 5.86 -3.41
C PRO A 151 -10.28 6.44 -4.79
N ARG A 152 -9.08 7.01 -4.96
CA ARG A 152 -8.68 7.70 -6.20
C ARG A 152 -7.27 7.30 -6.60
N ARG A 153 -7.02 7.27 -7.91
CA ARG A 153 -5.67 7.12 -8.50
C ARG A 153 -4.80 8.32 -8.13
N GLY A 154 -3.51 8.08 -7.99
CA GLY A 154 -2.49 9.11 -7.95
C GLY A 154 -1.60 8.99 -6.72
N ILE A 155 -0.90 10.07 -6.44
CA ILE A 155 -0.07 10.18 -5.24
C ILE A 155 -0.98 10.55 -4.07
N GLN A 156 -1.11 9.63 -3.12
CA GLN A 156 -1.85 9.85 -1.88
C GLN A 156 -0.87 10.00 -0.73
N ALA A 157 -0.94 11.15 -0.04
CA ALA A 157 -0.23 11.32 1.22
C ALA A 157 -0.83 10.38 2.26
N LEU A 158 0.02 9.59 2.90
CA LEU A 158 -0.45 8.68 3.93
C LEU A 158 -0.98 9.48 5.16
N PRO A 159 -1.99 8.98 5.89
CA PRO A 159 -2.48 9.62 7.10
C PRO A 159 -1.55 9.38 8.29
N LEU A 160 -1.61 10.22 9.32
CA LEU A 160 -0.82 10.03 10.55
C LEU A 160 -1.14 8.67 11.20
N LEU A 161 -0.10 7.90 11.51
CA LEU A 161 -0.25 6.65 12.26
C LEU A 161 -0.36 6.99 13.75
N ARG A 162 -1.39 6.48 14.41
CA ARG A 162 -1.58 6.59 15.85
C ARG A 162 -1.34 5.24 16.50
N VAL A 163 -0.40 5.19 17.44
CA VAL A 163 -0.13 4.03 18.28
C VAL A 163 -0.71 4.32 19.65
N GLU A 164 -1.60 3.48 20.16
CA GLU A 164 -2.19 3.64 21.48
C GLU A 164 -2.14 2.35 22.29
N THR A 165 -2.10 2.46 23.61
CA THR A 165 -2.27 1.32 24.52
C THR A 165 -3.15 1.69 25.69
N ARG A 166 -3.91 0.69 26.16
CA ARG A 166 -4.74 0.77 27.37
C ARG A 166 -4.32 -0.25 28.41
N TRP A 167 -3.21 -0.94 28.17
CA TRP A 167 -2.72 -1.95 29.08
C TRP A 167 -2.21 -1.31 30.39
N PRO A 168 -2.35 -1.99 31.55
CA PRO A 168 -3.03 -3.27 31.77
C PRO A 168 -4.54 -3.18 32.03
N LEU A 169 -5.00 -2.24 32.87
CA LEU A 169 -6.41 -2.19 33.33
C LEU A 169 -7.29 -1.18 32.58
N GLY A 170 -6.75 -0.44 31.62
CA GLY A 170 -7.51 0.56 30.88
C GLY A 170 -7.87 1.82 31.65
N LEU A 171 -7.21 2.12 32.78
CA LEU A 171 -7.42 3.37 33.53
C LEU A 171 -7.03 4.60 32.71
N VAL A 172 -5.93 4.50 31.97
CA VAL A 172 -5.46 5.54 31.05
C VAL A 172 -5.24 4.96 29.68
N ARG A 173 -5.41 5.81 28.66
CA ARG A 173 -4.99 5.53 27.29
C ARG A 173 -3.72 6.32 27.03
N VAL A 174 -2.63 5.62 26.74
CA VAL A 174 -1.39 6.24 26.30
C VAL A 174 -1.39 6.28 24.79
N VAL A 175 -1.15 7.45 24.20
CA VAL A 175 -1.23 7.67 22.76
C VAL A 175 0.06 8.33 22.27
N ALA A 176 0.55 7.88 21.13
CA ALA A 176 1.61 8.50 20.36
C ALA A 176 1.17 8.68 18.90
N TRP A 177 1.55 9.80 18.31
CA TRP A 177 1.37 10.05 16.87
C TRP A 177 2.70 9.91 16.15
N VAL A 178 2.68 9.24 15.01
CA VAL A 178 3.84 8.94 14.19
C VAL A 178 3.61 9.58 12.82
N ARG A 179 4.55 10.44 12.44
CA ARG A 179 4.62 11.09 11.14
C ARG A 179 5.54 10.29 10.24
N HIS A 180 5.11 10.13 9.02
CA HIS A 180 5.90 9.66 7.90
C HIS A 180 5.77 10.67 6.77
N ASP A 181 6.78 10.67 5.91
CA ASP A 181 6.82 11.49 4.68
C ASP A 181 6.64 10.58 3.45
N ALA A 182 6.13 9.36 3.66
CA ALA A 182 5.94 8.38 2.62
C ALA A 182 4.67 8.69 1.81
N GLU A 183 4.82 8.63 0.49
CA GLU A 183 3.71 8.79 -0.44
C GLU A 183 3.29 7.42 -0.98
N LEU A 184 1.98 7.16 -0.97
CA LEU A 184 1.41 5.96 -1.55
C LEU A 184 1.01 6.27 -2.99
N LEU A 185 1.61 5.55 -3.94
CA LEU A 185 1.22 5.63 -5.34
C LEU A 185 0.10 4.63 -5.61
N VAL A 186 -1.08 5.14 -5.95
CA VAL A 186 -2.27 4.34 -6.26
C VAL A 186 -2.44 4.29 -7.78
N TRP A 187 -2.40 3.09 -8.34
CA TRP A 187 -2.61 2.82 -9.76
C TRP A 187 -4.10 2.92 -10.15
N PRO A 188 -4.41 3.22 -11.43
CA PRO A 188 -5.80 3.25 -11.90
C PRO A 188 -6.49 1.90 -11.70
N HIS A 189 -7.80 1.89 -11.44
CA HIS A 189 -8.56 0.64 -11.39
C HIS A 189 -8.58 0.02 -12.80
N PRO A 190 -8.18 -1.24 -13.00
CA PRO A 190 -8.25 -1.87 -14.31
C PRO A 190 -9.71 -2.04 -14.71
N VAL A 191 -10.06 -1.62 -15.92
CA VAL A 191 -11.37 -1.96 -16.49
C VAL A 191 -11.19 -2.66 -17.82
N GLU A 192 -11.76 -3.84 -17.91
CA GLU A 192 -11.84 -4.62 -19.14
C GLU A 192 -12.86 -3.96 -20.09
N GLU A 193 -12.48 -3.82 -21.35
CA GLU A 193 -13.41 -3.50 -22.44
C GLU A 193 -13.77 -4.81 -23.14
N ASP A 194 -15.06 -4.99 -23.45
CA ASP A 194 -15.58 -6.17 -24.16
C ASP A 194 -15.10 -6.26 -25.62
N GLU A 195 -14.41 -5.24 -26.16
CA GLU A 195 -13.84 -5.38 -27.49
C GLU A 195 -12.77 -6.48 -27.44
N PRO A 196 -12.95 -7.57 -28.20
CA PRO A 196 -11.90 -8.54 -28.35
C PRO A 196 -10.78 -7.77 -29.03
N VAL A 197 -9.78 -7.37 -28.25
CA VAL A 197 -8.47 -7.04 -28.80
C VAL A 197 -8.18 -8.24 -29.65
N ALA A 198 -8.22 -8.04 -30.98
CA ALA A 198 -7.83 -9.05 -31.92
C ALA A 198 -6.50 -9.52 -31.37
N HIS A 199 -6.51 -10.72 -30.79
CA HIS A 199 -5.31 -11.40 -30.44
C HIS A 199 -4.72 -11.70 -31.81
N HIS A 200 -4.04 -10.70 -32.38
CA HIS A 200 -2.72 -10.90 -32.92
C HIS A 200 -1.81 -11.23 -31.73
N ALA A 201 -2.24 -12.17 -30.88
CA ALA A 201 -1.35 -13.14 -30.30
C ALA A 201 -0.44 -13.48 -31.45
N GLY A 202 0.85 -13.29 -31.24
CA GLY A 202 1.81 -14.04 -32.01
C GLY A 202 1.32 -15.47 -31.94
N ALA A 203 0.69 -15.94 -33.03
CA ALA A 203 0.62 -17.34 -33.36
C ALA A 203 2.00 -17.86 -32.99
N GLY A 204 2.00 -18.89 -32.14
CA GLY A 204 3.12 -19.25 -31.29
C GLY A 204 4.46 -19.23 -32.01
N LEU A 205 5.51 -19.26 -31.21
CA LEU A 205 6.90 -19.48 -31.61
C LEU A 205 7.14 -20.82 -32.36
N GLU A 206 6.26 -21.22 -33.25
CA GLU A 206 6.54 -22.13 -34.35
C GLU A 206 6.95 -21.26 -35.54
N ALA A 207 8.18 -21.46 -36.00
CA ALA A 207 8.64 -20.85 -37.24
C ALA A 207 7.89 -21.52 -38.41
N VAL A 208 6.69 -21.04 -38.73
CA VAL A 208 5.77 -21.75 -39.63
C VAL A 208 6.14 -21.57 -41.11
N ASP A 209 6.80 -20.46 -41.48
CA ASP A 209 7.11 -20.20 -42.89
C ASP A 209 8.56 -20.55 -43.26
N PHE A 210 8.70 -21.57 -44.09
CA PHE A 210 9.94 -21.94 -44.77
C PHE A 210 10.39 -20.78 -45.67
N ALA A 211 11.48 -20.11 -45.30
CA ALA A 211 12.01 -18.95 -46.02
C ALA A 211 12.94 -19.33 -47.18
N GLY A 212 13.42 -20.58 -47.23
CA GLY A 212 14.22 -21.10 -48.33
C GLY A 212 15.34 -22.04 -47.90
N LEU A 213 16.25 -22.31 -48.83
CA LEU A 213 17.40 -23.20 -48.65
C LEU A 213 18.70 -22.41 -48.78
N ARG A 214 19.57 -22.51 -47.78
CA ARG A 214 20.92 -21.95 -47.82
C ARG A 214 21.93 -23.08 -47.92
N ARG A 215 23.11 -22.86 -48.53
CA ARG A 215 24.21 -23.83 -48.46
C ARG A 215 24.60 -24.07 -46.99
N PHE A 216 24.79 -25.33 -46.64
CA PHE A 216 25.17 -25.76 -45.29
C PHE A 216 26.52 -25.18 -44.90
N GLN A 217 26.63 -24.68 -43.67
CA GLN A 217 27.88 -24.22 -43.09
C GLN A 217 28.23 -25.05 -41.85
N PRO A 218 29.52 -25.31 -41.58
CA PRO A 218 29.95 -25.96 -40.35
C PRO A 218 29.43 -25.20 -39.12
N GLY A 219 28.58 -25.83 -38.31
CA GLY A 219 27.87 -25.21 -37.18
C GLY A 219 26.34 -25.23 -37.30
N ASP A 220 25.80 -25.50 -38.49
CA ASP A 220 24.36 -25.67 -38.69
C ASP A 220 23.86 -26.97 -38.03
N SER A 221 22.71 -26.90 -37.36
CA SER A 221 22.12 -28.06 -36.68
C SER A 221 21.81 -29.22 -37.65
N PRO A 222 22.21 -30.47 -37.36
CA PRO A 222 21.94 -31.63 -38.21
C PRO A 222 20.46 -31.87 -38.51
N GLY A 223 19.57 -31.45 -37.58
CA GLY A 223 18.12 -31.60 -37.73
C GLY A 223 17.49 -30.65 -38.76
N ARG A 224 18.23 -29.63 -39.23
CA ARG A 224 17.75 -28.64 -40.22
C ARG A 224 18.29 -28.88 -41.62
N VAL A 225 19.09 -29.93 -41.82
CA VAL A 225 19.64 -30.29 -43.13
C VAL A 225 18.55 -30.85 -44.05
N ALA A 226 18.49 -30.34 -45.28
CA ALA A 226 17.56 -30.79 -46.30
C ALA A 226 18.07 -32.08 -46.98
N TRP A 227 18.07 -33.19 -46.25
CA TRP A 227 18.60 -34.49 -46.69
C TRP A 227 18.03 -34.97 -48.04
N LYS A 228 16.75 -34.67 -48.31
CA LYS A 228 16.06 -35.03 -49.56
C LYS A 228 16.59 -34.30 -50.80
N GLN A 229 17.17 -33.10 -50.62
CA GLN A 229 17.80 -32.35 -51.71
C GLN A 229 19.26 -32.76 -51.90
N TRP A 230 19.96 -33.08 -50.80
CA TRP A 230 21.31 -33.61 -50.85
C TRP A 230 21.39 -34.91 -51.65
N SER A 231 20.44 -35.83 -51.46
CA SER A 231 20.39 -37.09 -52.21
C SER A 231 20.17 -36.94 -53.72
N ARG A 232 19.64 -35.79 -54.19
CA ARG A 232 19.39 -35.53 -55.62
C ARG A 232 20.45 -34.67 -56.30
N THR A 233 21.13 -33.80 -55.55
CA THR A 233 22.00 -32.76 -56.14
C THR A 233 23.43 -32.79 -55.63
N GLY A 234 23.73 -33.59 -54.59
CA GLY A 234 25.05 -33.66 -53.98
C GLY A 234 25.45 -32.43 -53.15
N VAL A 235 24.65 -31.36 -53.15
CA VAL A 235 24.92 -30.12 -52.42
C VAL A 235 24.16 -30.10 -51.10
N LEU A 236 24.88 -30.02 -49.98
CA LEU A 236 24.27 -29.88 -48.66
C LEU A 236 23.64 -28.48 -48.51
N THR A 237 22.35 -28.47 -48.18
CA THR A 237 21.57 -27.26 -47.92
C THR A 237 20.83 -27.37 -46.59
N THR A 238 20.71 -26.26 -45.88
CA THR A 238 20.01 -26.13 -44.59
C THR A 238 18.70 -25.39 -44.83
N LYS A 239 17.59 -25.91 -44.27
CA LYS A 239 16.29 -25.22 -44.27
C LYS A 239 16.39 -23.96 -43.40
N VAL A 240 16.12 -22.80 -43.98
CA VAL A 240 16.02 -21.52 -43.28
C VAL A 240 14.56 -21.22 -43.04
N PHE A 241 14.20 -20.93 -41.80
CA PHE A 241 12.85 -20.50 -41.42
C PHE A 241 12.89 -19.01 -41.12
N SER A 242 11.91 -18.24 -41.61
CA SER A 242 11.78 -16.83 -41.24
C SER A 242 11.06 -16.72 -39.90
N VAL A 243 11.70 -16.10 -38.92
CA VAL A 243 10.98 -15.62 -37.73
C VAL A 243 10.20 -14.39 -38.17
N PRO A 244 8.88 -14.33 -38.00
CA PRO A 244 8.12 -13.12 -38.30
C PRO A 244 8.75 -11.92 -37.56
N PRO A 245 8.77 -10.72 -38.17
CA PRO A 245 9.20 -9.53 -37.44
C PRO A 245 8.34 -9.40 -36.17
N ARG A 246 8.98 -9.32 -35.00
CA ARG A 246 8.29 -9.10 -33.72
C ARG A 246 7.40 -7.88 -33.89
N GLN A 247 6.07 -8.07 -33.90
CA GLN A 247 5.13 -6.97 -34.01
C GLN A 247 5.36 -6.03 -32.82
N GLN A 248 5.56 -4.75 -33.13
CA GLN A 248 5.80 -3.72 -32.15
C GLN A 248 4.47 -3.37 -31.48
N LEU A 249 4.20 -3.98 -30.33
CA LEU A 249 3.00 -3.71 -29.56
C LEU A 249 3.12 -2.37 -28.81
N TRP A 250 2.21 -1.46 -29.13
CA TRP A 250 2.11 -0.13 -28.50
C TRP A 250 0.73 0.04 -27.86
N LEU A 251 0.73 0.38 -26.57
CA LEU A 251 -0.46 0.75 -25.83
C LEU A 251 -0.61 2.28 -25.90
N ASP A 252 -1.48 2.74 -26.79
CA ASP A 252 -1.63 4.16 -27.11
C ASP A 252 -2.86 4.77 -26.42
N TYR A 253 -2.67 5.86 -25.68
CA TYR A 253 -3.73 6.58 -24.97
C TYR A 253 -4.81 7.16 -25.89
N GLU A 254 -4.42 7.70 -27.04
CA GLU A 254 -5.36 8.29 -28.00
C GLU A 254 -6.20 7.22 -28.73
N ALA A 255 -5.78 5.96 -28.69
CA ALA A 255 -6.56 4.85 -29.23
C ALA A 255 -7.68 4.39 -28.28
N CYS A 256 -7.62 4.76 -26.99
CA CYS A 256 -8.66 4.44 -26.01
C CYS A 256 -9.82 5.44 -26.10
N ARG A 257 -11.05 4.94 -26.00
CA ARG A 257 -12.27 5.77 -26.00
C ARG A 257 -12.70 6.13 -24.57
N GLY A 258 -13.52 7.18 -24.45
CA GLY A 258 -14.08 7.63 -23.18
C GLY A 258 -13.33 8.80 -22.55
N ASP A 259 -13.68 9.09 -21.29
CA ASP A 259 -13.07 10.15 -20.50
C ASP A 259 -11.61 9.81 -20.11
N PRO A 260 -10.81 10.79 -19.69
CA PRO A 260 -9.41 10.55 -19.36
C PRO A 260 -9.18 9.44 -18.33
N GLU A 261 -10.06 9.34 -17.33
CA GLU A 261 -10.01 8.32 -16.29
C GLU A 261 -10.27 6.91 -16.85
N ARG A 262 -11.32 6.75 -17.66
CA ARG A 262 -11.64 5.49 -18.33
C ARG A 262 -10.49 5.04 -19.21
N ARG A 263 -9.91 5.95 -20.01
CA ARG A 263 -8.76 5.61 -20.87
C ARG A 263 -7.59 5.06 -20.05
N LEU A 264 -7.27 5.67 -18.91
CA LEU A 264 -6.21 5.18 -18.01
C LEU A 264 -6.55 3.83 -17.37
N SER A 265 -7.81 3.62 -16.98
CA SER A 265 -8.31 2.35 -16.48
C SER A 265 -8.23 1.21 -17.50
N VAL A 266 -8.55 1.50 -18.76
CA VAL A 266 -8.44 0.54 -19.87
C VAL A 266 -6.98 0.23 -20.17
N LEU A 267 -6.11 1.25 -20.23
CA LEU A 267 -4.67 1.04 -20.39
C LEU A 267 -4.09 0.23 -19.22
N CYS A 268 -4.56 0.45 -18.00
CA CYS A 268 -4.16 -0.35 -16.84
C CYS A 268 -4.50 -1.82 -17.03
N ALA A 269 -5.72 -2.14 -17.47
CA ALA A 269 -6.11 -3.52 -17.78
C ALA A 269 -5.23 -4.14 -18.88
N ARG A 270 -4.96 -3.39 -19.96
CA ARG A 270 -4.09 -3.86 -21.07
C ARG A 270 -2.64 -4.11 -20.62
N VAL A 271 -2.08 -3.22 -19.79
CA VAL A 271 -0.74 -3.40 -19.21
C VAL A 271 -0.66 -4.67 -18.38
N LEU A 272 -1.68 -4.95 -17.57
CA LEU A 272 -1.74 -6.16 -16.75
C LEU A 272 -1.88 -7.42 -17.62
N ALA A 273 -2.74 -7.39 -18.64
CA ALA A 273 -2.94 -8.51 -19.56
C ALA A 273 -1.66 -8.87 -20.33
N HIS A 274 -0.98 -7.88 -20.93
CA HIS A 274 0.27 -8.12 -21.67
C HIS A 274 1.43 -8.53 -20.76
N HIS A 275 1.47 -8.04 -19.52
CA HIS A 275 2.45 -8.54 -18.56
C HIS A 275 2.20 -10.02 -18.23
N GLN A 276 0.94 -10.42 -18.01
CA GLN A 276 0.59 -11.83 -17.76
C GLN A 276 0.90 -12.73 -18.95
N ALA A 277 0.72 -12.23 -20.18
CA ALA A 277 1.10 -12.93 -21.41
C ALA A 277 2.62 -13.00 -21.65
N GLY A 278 3.43 -12.23 -20.92
CA GLY A 278 4.87 -12.14 -21.13
C GLY A 278 5.26 -11.34 -22.39
N ASP A 279 4.35 -10.51 -22.90
CA ASP A 279 4.56 -9.74 -24.11
C ASP A 279 5.51 -8.56 -23.89
N ARG A 280 6.21 -8.18 -24.97
CA ARG A 280 6.99 -6.95 -25.02
C ARG A 280 6.15 -5.81 -25.57
N TYR A 281 5.86 -4.81 -24.75
CA TYR A 281 4.99 -3.69 -25.11
C TYR A 281 5.59 -2.33 -24.73
N GLY A 282 5.24 -1.30 -25.49
CA GLY A 282 5.48 0.11 -25.17
C GLY A 282 4.20 0.80 -24.72
N LEU A 283 4.31 1.94 -24.02
CA LEU A 283 3.18 2.75 -23.58
C LEU A 283 3.35 4.17 -24.10
N ARG A 284 2.32 4.73 -24.76
CA ARG A 284 2.28 6.13 -25.15
C ARG A 284 1.18 6.86 -24.42
N LEU A 285 1.60 7.82 -23.60
CA LEU A 285 0.74 8.80 -22.96
C LEU A 285 1.04 10.19 -23.55
N PRO A 286 0.08 11.12 -23.53
CA PRO A 286 0.34 12.49 -23.97
C PRO A 286 1.50 13.14 -23.20
N GLY A 287 2.64 13.35 -23.87
CA GLY A 287 3.86 13.92 -23.26
C GLY A 287 4.79 12.90 -22.59
N LEU A 288 4.50 11.60 -22.64
CA LEU A 288 5.38 10.54 -22.16
C LEU A 288 5.31 9.30 -23.05
N THR A 289 6.44 8.90 -23.62
CA THR A 289 6.56 7.63 -24.36
C THR A 289 7.51 6.70 -23.63
N LEU A 290 6.99 5.56 -23.15
CA LEU A 290 7.80 4.49 -22.61
C LEU A 290 8.15 3.52 -23.73
N ALA A 291 9.45 3.33 -23.98
CA ALA A 291 9.95 2.37 -24.94
C ALA A 291 9.51 0.94 -24.59
N GLN A 292 9.51 0.07 -25.61
CA GLN A 292 9.12 -1.32 -25.46
C GLN A 292 10.04 -2.07 -24.48
N GLY A 293 9.42 -2.69 -23.49
CA GLY A 293 10.08 -3.52 -22.50
C GLY A 293 9.20 -4.71 -22.14
N GLU A 294 9.72 -5.57 -21.27
CA GLU A 294 9.03 -6.77 -20.78
C GLU A 294 9.33 -6.99 -19.30
N GLY A 295 8.57 -7.88 -18.68
CA GLY A 295 8.74 -8.26 -17.27
C GLY A 295 8.22 -7.23 -16.26
N GLU A 296 8.56 -7.48 -15.00
CA GLU A 296 8.02 -6.77 -13.83
C GLU A 296 8.42 -5.28 -13.79
N ALA A 297 9.64 -4.97 -14.21
CA ALA A 297 10.12 -3.59 -14.27
C ALA A 297 9.34 -2.75 -15.28
N GLN A 298 8.99 -3.31 -16.45
CA GLN A 298 8.18 -2.62 -17.44
C GLN A 298 6.75 -2.39 -16.94
N ARG A 299 6.13 -3.43 -16.36
CA ARG A 299 4.80 -3.34 -15.75
C ARG A 299 4.73 -2.20 -14.74
N ARG A 300 5.68 -2.17 -13.80
CA ARG A 300 5.71 -1.14 -12.76
C ARG A 300 5.91 0.26 -13.33
N ARG A 301 6.83 0.45 -14.28
CA ARG A 301 7.03 1.76 -14.95
C ARG A 301 5.77 2.23 -15.69
N ALA A 302 5.08 1.32 -16.36
CA ALA A 302 3.83 1.62 -17.07
C ALA A 302 2.73 2.03 -16.09
N LEU A 303 2.49 1.24 -15.03
CA LEU A 303 1.48 1.55 -14.02
C LEU A 303 1.79 2.84 -13.24
N ASP A 304 3.07 3.08 -12.92
CA ASP A 304 3.51 4.32 -12.26
C ASP A 304 3.28 5.55 -13.15
N ALA A 305 3.53 5.42 -14.46
CA ALA A 305 3.24 6.47 -15.43
C ALA A 305 1.73 6.76 -15.53
N LEU A 306 0.89 5.73 -15.55
CA LEU A 306 -0.57 5.88 -15.55
C LEU A 306 -1.06 6.56 -14.26
N ALA A 307 -0.49 6.20 -13.11
CA ALA A 307 -0.84 6.82 -11.82
C ALA A 307 -0.45 8.29 -11.74
N ARG A 308 0.70 8.68 -12.30
CA ARG A 308 1.21 10.06 -12.29
C ARG A 308 0.59 10.95 -13.36
N PHE A 309 -0.09 10.38 -14.35
CA PHE A 309 -0.71 11.15 -15.42
C PHE A 309 -1.86 12.03 -14.86
N PRO A 310 -1.89 13.34 -15.17
CA PRO A 310 -2.95 14.23 -14.68
C PRO A 310 -4.30 13.89 -15.34
N ALA A 311 -5.35 13.75 -14.53
CA ALA A 311 -6.71 13.46 -14.99
C ALA A 311 -7.30 14.57 -15.88
N SER A 312 -6.87 15.81 -15.65
CA SER A 312 -7.33 17.00 -16.36
C SER A 312 -6.21 17.56 -17.23
N ARG A 313 -6.17 17.18 -18.51
CA ARG A 313 -5.60 18.06 -19.51
C ARG A 313 -6.78 18.72 -20.20
N SER A 314 -6.99 20.00 -19.92
CA SER A 314 -7.83 20.84 -20.77
C SER A 314 -7.29 20.72 -22.19
N GLU A 315 -8.13 20.28 -23.12
CA GLU A 315 -7.89 20.49 -24.54
C GLU A 315 -7.59 21.97 -24.75
N GLY A 316 -6.36 22.30 -25.15
CA GLY A 316 -5.95 23.68 -25.36
C GLY A 316 -4.44 23.88 -25.43
N GLN A 317 -3.98 24.26 -26.64
CA GLN A 317 -2.65 24.72 -27.05
C GLN A 317 -1.64 23.60 -27.35
N ALA A 318 -1.19 23.39 -28.60
CA ALA A 318 -1.25 24.19 -29.83
C ALA A 318 -1.28 23.28 -31.07
#